data_AF-A0A442ULV8-F1
#
_entry.id   AF-A0A442ULV8-F1
#
_cell.length_a   1.000
_cell.length_b   1.000
_cell.length_c   1.000
_cell.angle_alpha   90.00
_cell.angle_beta   90.00
_cell.angle_gamma   90.00
#
_symmetry.space_group_name_H-M   'P 1'
#
loop_
_entity.id
_entity.type
_entity.pdbx_description
1 polymer ?
#
loop_
_entity_poly.entity_id
_entity_poly.type
_entity_poly.pdbx_seq_one_letter_code
_entity_poly.pdbx_strand_id
1 'polypeptide(L)' 'MDVKKLAPVSDMTLWRWIKAGAFPKPIKITSRNYWRADEITAWLDKKSAERTA' A
#
# COMPACT_ATOMS: atom_id res chain seq x y z
N MET A 1 10.63 6.25 4.59
CA MET A 1 9.61 5.43 5.26
C MET A 1 9.40 4.19 4.40
N ASP A 2 9.90 3.04 4.83
CA ASP A 2 9.79 1.77 4.11
C ASP A 2 8.39 1.15 4.29
N VAL A 3 7.59 1.15 3.22
CA VAL A 3 6.28 0.48 3.16
C VAL A 3 6.34 -0.99 3.56
N LYS A 4 7.48 -1.66 3.34
CA LYS A 4 7.71 -3.07 3.70
C LYS A 4 7.59 -3.35 5.20
N LYS A 5 7.73 -2.35 6.09
CA LYS A 5 7.53 -2.55 7.54
C LYS A 5 6.07 -2.53 7.96
N LEU A 6 5.19 -1.88 7.19
CA LEU A 6 3.75 -1.76 7.49
C LEU A 6 2.91 -2.89 6.89
N ALA A 7 3.37 -3.47 5.78
CA ALA A 7 2.74 -4.64 5.18
C ALA A 7 3.85 -5.65 4.80
N PRO A 8 4.06 -6.72 5.59
CA PRO A 8 4.96 -7.82 5.22
C PRO A 8 4.29 -8.69 4.14
N VAL A 9 4.07 -8.10 2.97
CA VAL A 9 3.53 -8.78 1.78
C VAL A 9 4.61 -8.84 0.72
N SER A 10 4.60 -9.93 -0.05
CA SER A 10 5.51 -10.10 -1.18
C SER A 10 5.27 -9.00 -2.23
N ASP A 11 6.33 -8.56 -2.92
CA ASP A 11 6.26 -7.51 -3.95
C ASP A 11 5.22 -7.82 -5.05
N MET A 12 4.99 -9.11 -5.33
CA MET A 12 3.96 -9.59 -6.27
C MET A 12 2.54 -9.30 -5.78
N THR A 13 2.27 -9.49 -4.47
CA THR A 13 0.97 -9.21 -3.86
C THR A 13 0.69 -7.71 -3.84
N LEU A 14 1.72 -6.92 -3.54
CA LEU A 14 1.64 -5.45 -3.62
C LEU A 14 1.28 -5.00 -5.03
N TRP A 15 1.94 -5.56 -6.05
CA TRP A 15 1.62 -5.30 -7.45
C TRP A 15 0.19 -5.69 -7.84
N ARG A 16 -0.31 -6.83 -7.35
CA ARG A 16 -1.71 -7.24 -7.58
C ARG A 16 -2.69 -6.24 -6.98
N TRP A 17 -2.43 -5.73 -5.79
CA TRP A 17 -3.32 -4.74 -5.17
C TRP A 17 -3.26 -3.38 -5.85
N ILE A 18 -2.07 -2.94 -6.27
CA ILE A 18 -1.92 -1.72 -7.08
C ILE A 18 -2.72 -1.87 -8.39
N LYS A 19 -2.61 -3.02 -9.06
CA LYS A 19 -3.36 -3.32 -10.29
C LYS A 19 -4.87 -3.40 -10.06
N ALA A 20 -5.30 -3.96 -8.93
CA ALA A 20 -6.70 -4.05 -8.53
C ALA A 20 -7.29 -2.71 -8.05
N GLY A 21 -6.48 -1.65 -7.94
CA GLY A 21 -6.90 -0.37 -7.34
C GLY A 21 -7.15 -0.46 -5.83
N ALA A 22 -6.75 -1.57 -5.21
CA ALA A 22 -6.90 -1.82 -3.79
C ALA A 22 -5.75 -1.24 -2.98
N PHE A 23 -4.62 -0.84 -3.57
CA PHE A 23 -3.48 -0.21 -2.89
C PHE A 23 -3.07 1.08 -3.60
N PRO A 24 -2.65 2.14 -2.88
CA PRO A 24 -2.28 3.42 -3.50
C PRO A 24 -1.12 3.28 -4.48
N LYS A 25 -1.17 4.05 -5.56
CA LYS A 25 -0.15 4.02 -6.61
C LYS A 25 1.15 4.62 -6.06
N PRO A 26 2.32 3.99 -6.30
CA PRO A 26 3.59 4.57 -5.90
C PRO A 26 3.87 5.85 -6.69
N ILE A 27 4.36 6.85 -5.98
CA ILE A 27 4.98 8.05 -6.53
C ILE A 27 6.46 7.72 -6.74
N LYS A 28 6.90 7.68 -7.99
CA LYS A 28 8.33 7.54 -8.30
C LYS A 28 9.04 8.86 -8.01
N ILE A 29 9.91 8.85 -7.01
CA ILE A 29 10.83 9.95 -6.76
C ILE A 29 12.23 9.39 -6.98
N THR A 30 12.94 9.97 -7.93
CA THR A 30 14.23 9.44 -8.44
C THR A 30 14.11 7.95 -8.80
N SER A 31 14.88 7.08 -8.14
CA SER A 31 14.93 5.64 -8.37
C SER A 31 14.13 4.80 -7.35
N ARG A 32 13.37 5.44 -6.45
CA ARG A 32 12.60 4.74 -5.41
C ARG A 32 11.11 5.03 -5.51
N ASN A 33 10.32 4.04 -5.11
CA ASN A 33 8.88 4.15 -4.99
C ASN A 33 8.55 4.72 -3.61
N TYR A 34 7.81 5.82 -3.60
CA TYR A 34 7.31 6.48 -2.40
C TYR A 34 5.78 6.44 -2.39
N TRP A 35 5.21 6.52 -1.21
CA TRP A 35 3.77 6.60 -1.02
C TRP A 35 3.49 7.70 -0.03
N ARG A 36 2.36 8.39 -0.19
CA ARG A 36 1.91 9.33 0.83
C ARG A 36 1.46 8.55 2.06
N ALA A 37 1.89 9.01 3.23
CA ALA A 37 1.50 8.41 4.50
C ALA A 37 -0.03 8.45 4.70
N ASP A 38 -0.67 9.52 4.23
CA ASP A 38 -2.13 9.70 4.27
C ASP A 38 -2.88 8.59 3.50
N GLU A 39 -2.48 8.33 2.25
CA GLU A 39 -3.08 7.28 1.42
C GLU A 39 -2.88 5.87 2.01
N ILE A 40 -1.71 5.61 2.60
CA ILE A 40 -1.44 4.34 3.28
C ILE A 40 -2.32 4.18 4.53
N THR A 41 -2.51 5.26 5.28
CA THR A 41 -3.33 5.26 6.50
C THR A 41 -4.78 4.99 6.17
N ALA A 42 -5.34 5.68 5.17
CA ALA A 42 -6.69 5.44 4.67
C ALA A 42 -6.87 4.01 4.12
N TRP A 43 -5.83 3.47 3.47
CA TRP A 43 -5.84 2.08 3.01
C TRP A 43 -5.89 1.07 4.16
N LEU A 44 -5.07 1.29 5.20
CA LEU A 44 -5.02 0.43 6.39
C LEU A 44 -6.35 0.44 7.16
N ASP A 45 -6.99 1.60 7.25
CA ASP A 45 -8.31 1.77 7.85
C ASP A 45 -9.37 0.97 7.08
N LYS A 46 -9.45 1.15 5.76
CA LYS A 46 -10.36 0.39 4.88
C LYS A 46 -10.16 -1.13 5.00
N LYS A 47 -8.90 -1.58 5.10
CA LYS A 47 -8.57 -3.01 5.26
C LYS A 47 -8.91 -3.56 6.64
N SER A 48 -8.74 -2.78 7.70
CA SER A 48 -9.17 -3.19 9.04
C SER A 48 -10.70 -3.30 9.12
N ALA A 49 -11.42 -2.41 8.46
CA ALA A 49 -12.87 -2.50 8.34
C ALA A 49 -13.32 -3.76 7.57
N GLU A 50 -12.66 -4.10 6.44
CA GLU A 50 -12.97 -5.32 5.68
C GLU A 50 -12.66 -6.64 6.42
N ARG A 51 -11.70 -6.66 7.36
CA ARG A 51 -11.34 -7.88 8.12
C ARG A 51 -12.23 -8.14 9.32
N THR A 52 -13.05 -7.17 9.73
CA THR A 52 -13.91 -7.27 10.92
C THR A 52 -15.38 -7.60 10.57
N ALA A 53 -15.66 -7.95 9.31
CA ALA A 53 -17.00 -8.31 8.82
C ALA A 53 -17.11 -9.81 8.47
#